data_AF-A0A317DKD6-F1
#
_entry.id   AF-A0A317DKD6-F1
#
_cell.length_a   1.000
_cell.length_b   1.000
_cell.length_c   1.000
_cell.angle_alpha   90.00
_cell.angle_beta   90.00
_cell.angle_gamma   90.00
#
_symmetry.space_group_name_H-M   'P 1'
#
loop_
_entity.id
_entity.type
_entity.pdbx_description
1 polymer ?
#
loop_
_entity_poly.entity_id
_entity_poly.type
_entity_poly.pdbx_seq_one_letter_code
_entity_poly.pdbx_strand_id
1 'polypeptide(L)'
;MRMKTSDNGYLFLLSGSGETKGKLTVLERAGATVNSHAVTLPYPIHPGEWHHVSVTVAGQRITTTLNGLQVDSFTDGTYPAGGVGFREWNGANLESARFDNAKVVAPDGSVLLADDFSSSDLASWVPPLAGNKISDNSCGGQPAHVAPLTGVDGRPVYMYFSDLWDFHTNEALANYHWEPLRFDADGMIQPLRCDNSVVALASGHPGQADPVPGLDQSSESGAFSHACPVALGARYGQTFSVGRSGPLTSIAVTVFKDGTEAGRVLRNPPTAPLDVRLTALTSDGVPDRTLWSASVRPERIGWSPRQLVLQPGLKVVEGQRLALVLATASPQGCYGVERDPGDPYAGGAGLVGDDQTLVPVAGSDVRFRTTIGAPAVRPVRLDPAAGTTVLAPHPDVPVLPGQPTRAVFRVANLTDDPIRVPVEVEPPAGYAASPETSTVNIGVGETAPGAVAVSRAATDPAAGVIRVRAGSGSVTAPVTPSDNLLRTAVVSASSTHDGWHPSRVNDGQIQAQHGYALWNGGGGWNDDDKSIFPDTLTAAWDSPVRVGSVRVRTIDAPQQPADQYGVRDFAVLALVDGVWRMVGRVSGNISATVDVVFPQVVAGALRLVVTASNDRGYSRVVELEGYA
;
A
#
# COMPACT_ATOMS: atom_id res chain seq x y z
N MET A 1 18.59 42.39 -19.77
CA MET A 1 18.58 40.91 -19.82
C MET A 1 17.23 40.39 -19.35
N ARG A 2 16.79 39.21 -19.80
CA ARG A 2 15.38 38.77 -19.73
C ARG A 2 15.18 37.28 -19.37
N MET A 3 16.14 36.66 -18.66
CA MET A 3 15.99 35.31 -18.09
C MET A 3 15.47 35.40 -16.66
N LYS A 4 14.19 35.06 -16.44
CA LYS A 4 13.57 35.11 -15.11
C LYS A 4 14.00 33.92 -14.24
N THR A 5 14.03 32.72 -14.82
CA THR A 5 14.64 31.51 -14.24
C THR A 5 15.29 30.70 -15.35
N SER A 6 15.99 29.60 -15.03
CA SER A 6 16.68 28.73 -16.02
C SER A 6 15.79 28.19 -17.14
N ASP A 7 14.46 28.21 -16.99
CA ASP A 7 13.51 27.76 -18.02
C ASP A 7 12.36 28.77 -18.29
N ASN A 8 12.51 30.02 -17.85
CA ASN A 8 11.57 31.12 -18.12
C ASN A 8 12.34 32.32 -18.67
N GLY A 9 12.20 32.63 -19.96
CA GLY A 9 12.94 33.71 -20.62
C GLY A 9 12.99 33.57 -22.14
N TYR A 10 13.91 34.30 -22.78
CA TYR A 10 14.21 34.12 -24.21
C TYR A 10 15.52 33.35 -24.39
N LEU A 11 15.51 32.37 -25.29
CA LEU A 11 16.68 31.58 -25.67
C LEU A 11 17.01 31.85 -27.14
N PHE A 12 18.29 32.09 -27.41
CA PHE A 12 18.82 32.34 -28.75
C PHE A 12 19.73 31.17 -29.14
N LEU A 13 19.32 30.42 -30.17
CA LEU A 13 20.02 29.24 -30.65
C LEU A 13 20.61 29.52 -32.04
N LEU A 14 21.93 29.48 -32.14
CA LEU A 14 22.64 29.52 -33.42
C LEU A 14 22.92 28.09 -33.88
N SER A 15 22.52 27.78 -35.11
CA SER A 15 22.70 26.45 -35.70
C SER A 15 23.25 26.54 -37.11
N GLY A 16 24.14 25.61 -37.47
CA GLY A 16 24.70 25.48 -38.81
C GLY A 16 25.40 24.15 -39.00
N SER A 17 24.66 23.12 -39.40
CA SER A 17 25.23 21.84 -39.82
C SER A 17 24.64 21.43 -41.17
N GLY A 18 25.44 21.54 -42.23
CA GLY A 18 25.08 21.07 -43.58
C GLY A 18 24.24 22.03 -44.44
N GLU A 19 23.95 23.24 -43.97
CA GLU A 19 23.18 24.26 -44.71
C GLU A 19 24.11 25.30 -45.37
N THR A 20 23.72 25.82 -46.54
CA THR A 20 24.45 26.91 -47.23
C THR A 20 24.33 28.26 -46.53
N LYS A 21 23.41 28.37 -45.57
CA LYS A 21 23.17 29.52 -44.69
C LYS A 21 22.88 29.01 -43.28
N GLY A 22 23.36 29.69 -42.25
CA GLY A 22 23.06 29.34 -40.87
C GLY A 22 21.65 29.78 -40.47
N LYS A 23 21.27 29.49 -39.23
CA LYS A 23 19.97 29.86 -38.68
C LYS A 23 20.10 30.35 -37.24
N LEU A 24 19.42 31.46 -36.93
CA LEU A 24 19.13 31.90 -35.58
C LEU A 24 17.71 31.50 -35.23
N THR A 25 17.52 30.73 -34.17
CA THR A 25 16.19 30.40 -33.64
C THR A 25 16.02 31.10 -32.29
N VAL A 26 14.93 31.84 -32.12
CA VAL A 26 14.58 32.50 -30.87
C VAL A 26 13.38 31.78 -30.26
N LEU A 27 13.51 31.36 -29.01
CA LEU A 27 12.45 30.68 -28.26
C LEU A 27 12.03 31.54 -27.07
N GLU A 28 10.73 31.72 -26.88
CA GLU A 28 10.15 32.16 -25.62
C GLU A 28 9.82 30.93 -24.77
N ARG A 29 10.35 30.88 -23.55
CA ARG A 29 10.23 29.74 -22.63
C ARG A 29 9.38 30.13 -21.43
N ALA A 30 8.43 29.27 -21.04
CA ALA A 30 7.69 29.34 -19.78
C ALA A 30 7.56 27.93 -19.15
N GLY A 31 8.69 27.29 -18.83
CA GLY A 31 8.79 25.85 -18.50
C GLY A 31 8.69 24.91 -19.72
N ALA A 32 8.15 25.41 -20.83
CA ALA A 32 8.22 24.83 -22.17
C ALA A 32 8.34 25.97 -23.20
N THR A 33 8.61 25.64 -24.47
CA THR A 33 8.58 26.64 -25.55
C THR A 33 7.13 27.06 -25.79
N VAL A 34 6.81 28.32 -25.53
CA VAL A 34 5.47 28.89 -25.73
C VAL A 34 5.35 29.66 -27.04
N ASN A 35 6.47 30.20 -27.53
CA ASN A 35 6.55 30.87 -28.82
C ASN A 35 7.94 30.66 -29.43
N SER A 36 8.04 30.68 -30.75
CA SER A 36 9.32 30.63 -31.43
C SER A 36 9.27 31.23 -32.83
N HIS A 37 10.40 31.77 -33.25
CA HIS A 37 10.66 32.11 -34.64
C HIS A 37 12.09 31.81 -35.02
N ALA A 38 12.35 31.69 -36.31
CA ALA A 38 13.70 31.48 -36.82
C ALA A 38 13.98 32.43 -37.98
N VAL A 39 15.24 32.86 -38.07
CA VAL A 39 15.75 33.72 -39.14
C VAL A 39 16.91 33.01 -39.82
N THR A 40 16.85 32.93 -41.15
CA THR A 40 17.97 32.46 -41.98
C THR A 40 19.06 33.52 -41.98
N LEU A 41 20.28 33.11 -41.63
CA LEU A 41 21.44 33.98 -41.58
C LEU A 41 21.98 34.24 -43.00
N PRO A 42 22.69 35.36 -43.22
CA PRO A 42 23.24 35.69 -44.54
C PRO A 42 24.46 34.82 -44.92
N TYR A 43 25.03 34.07 -43.97
CA TYR A 43 26.18 33.19 -44.14
C TYR A 43 26.04 31.92 -43.28
N PRO A 44 26.76 30.83 -43.62
CA PRO A 44 26.80 29.61 -42.81
C PRO A 44 27.46 29.84 -41.44
N ILE A 45 27.10 29.00 -40.46
CA ILE A 45 27.83 28.88 -39.18
C ILE A 45 28.61 27.58 -39.23
N HIS A 46 29.93 27.64 -39.02
CA HIS A 46 30.80 26.47 -39.09
C HIS A 46 31.33 26.06 -37.71
N PRO A 47 31.47 24.76 -37.43
CA PRO A 47 32.16 24.29 -36.23
C PRO A 47 33.60 24.83 -36.16
N GLY A 48 34.01 25.34 -35.00
CA GLY A 48 35.36 25.86 -34.76
C GLY A 48 35.56 27.34 -35.08
N GLU A 49 34.55 28.04 -35.59
CA GLU A 49 34.60 29.50 -35.82
C GLU A 49 34.04 30.28 -34.64
N TRP A 50 34.69 31.39 -34.28
CA TRP A 50 34.20 32.33 -33.28
C TRP A 50 33.25 33.35 -33.92
N HIS A 51 32.11 33.58 -33.27
CA HIS A 51 31.15 34.59 -33.68
C HIS A 51 30.84 35.54 -32.53
N HIS A 52 30.78 36.84 -32.83
CA HIS A 52 30.36 37.84 -31.86
C HIS A 52 28.85 38.02 -31.91
N VAL A 53 28.16 37.67 -30.83
CA VAL A 53 26.70 37.81 -30.70
C VAL A 53 26.39 38.96 -29.75
N SER A 54 25.52 39.88 -30.17
CA SER A 54 25.00 40.92 -29.30
C SER A 54 23.49 40.95 -29.34
N VAL A 55 22.86 41.01 -28.17
CA VAL A 55 21.41 41.17 -28.02
C VAL A 55 21.14 42.47 -27.29
N THR A 56 20.52 43.42 -27.98
CA THR A 56 20.14 44.72 -27.42
C THR A 56 18.66 44.73 -27.11
N VAL A 57 18.31 45.17 -25.89
CA VAL A 57 16.92 45.32 -25.45
C VAL A 57 16.65 46.79 -25.14
N ALA A 58 15.76 47.41 -25.91
CA ALA A 58 15.35 48.81 -25.72
C ALA A 58 13.82 48.87 -25.56
N GLY A 59 13.35 49.07 -24.32
CA GLY A 59 11.94 48.90 -24.00
C GLY A 59 11.49 47.47 -24.30
N GLN A 60 10.50 47.32 -25.20
CA GLN A 60 10.00 46.01 -25.68
C GLN A 60 10.72 45.49 -26.92
N ARG A 61 11.57 46.30 -27.56
CA ARG A 61 12.31 45.91 -28.77
C ARG A 61 13.51 45.06 -28.39
N ILE A 62 13.64 43.89 -29.01
CA ILE A 62 14.80 43.00 -28.90
C ILE A 62 15.46 42.93 -30.29
N THR A 63 16.76 43.22 -30.36
CA THR A 63 17.53 43.19 -31.61
C THR A 63 18.77 42.32 -31.42
N THR A 64 18.99 41.38 -32.33
CA THR A 64 20.17 40.50 -32.33
C THR A 64 21.09 40.88 -33.48
N THR A 65 22.36 41.08 -33.17
CA THR A 65 23.42 41.21 -34.16
C THR A 65 24.38 40.04 -34.07
N LEU A 66 24.90 39.66 -35.22
CA LEU A 66 25.93 38.64 -35.37
C LEU A 66 27.07 39.25 -36.18
N ASN A 67 28.28 39.25 -35.61
CA ASN A 67 29.47 39.88 -36.19
C ASN A 67 29.22 41.36 -36.59
N GLY A 68 28.41 42.07 -35.79
CA GLY A 68 28.03 43.48 -36.04
C GLY A 68 26.90 43.68 -37.04
N LEU A 69 26.47 42.65 -37.76
CA LEU A 69 25.31 42.72 -38.67
C LEU A 69 24.03 42.42 -37.92
N GLN A 70 23.00 43.27 -38.06
CA GLN A 70 21.68 42.96 -37.52
C GLN A 70 21.05 41.77 -38.26
N VAL A 71 20.77 40.69 -37.53
CA VAL A 71 20.21 39.45 -38.09
C VAL A 71 18.76 39.19 -37.64
N ASP A 72 18.31 39.79 -36.54
CA ASP A 72 16.92 39.69 -36.09
C ASP A 72 16.50 40.95 -35.32
N SER A 73 15.20 41.27 -35.37
CA SER A 73 14.64 42.34 -34.55
C SER A 73 13.11 42.24 -34.41
N PHE A 74 12.64 42.03 -33.17
CA PHE A 74 11.22 41.83 -32.85
C PHE A 74 10.80 42.64 -31.61
N THR A 75 9.51 42.65 -31.30
CA THR A 75 8.95 43.36 -30.13
C THR A 75 8.21 42.38 -29.26
N ASP A 76 8.59 42.32 -27.98
CA ASP A 76 7.99 41.45 -26.99
C ASP A 76 8.19 42.05 -25.58
N GLY A 77 7.20 41.89 -24.70
CA GLY A 77 7.18 42.44 -23.34
C GLY A 77 7.08 41.38 -22.23
N THR A 78 7.00 40.08 -22.54
CA THR A 78 6.68 39.03 -21.55
C THR A 78 7.66 39.03 -20.37
N TYR A 79 8.95 39.19 -20.64
CA TYR A 79 9.99 39.24 -19.60
C TYR A 79 10.61 40.64 -19.52
N PRO A 80 10.11 41.53 -18.63
CA PRO A 80 10.61 42.91 -18.55
C PRO A 80 11.98 43.03 -17.89
N ALA A 81 12.38 42.05 -17.08
CA ALA A 81 13.66 41.98 -16.39
C ALA A 81 14.09 40.52 -16.18
N GLY A 82 15.38 40.30 -15.92
CA GLY A 82 15.95 38.99 -15.63
C GLY A 82 17.46 38.96 -15.78
N GLY A 83 18.06 37.81 -15.48
CA GLY A 83 19.48 37.52 -15.67
C GLY A 83 19.83 37.15 -17.10
N VAL A 84 21.07 36.67 -17.28
CA VAL A 84 21.63 36.07 -18.49
C VAL A 84 22.27 34.73 -18.11
N GLY A 85 22.35 33.81 -19.06
CA GLY A 85 22.99 32.52 -18.85
C GLY A 85 23.25 31.82 -20.17
N PHE A 86 23.89 30.67 -20.07
CA PHE A 86 24.11 29.75 -21.19
C PHE A 86 23.30 28.48 -20.98
N ARG A 87 22.96 27.82 -22.08
CA ARG A 87 22.29 26.51 -22.06
C ARG A 87 23.17 25.52 -22.80
N GLU A 88 23.38 24.39 -22.14
CA GLU A 88 23.96 23.18 -22.74
C GLU A 88 22.99 22.03 -22.50
N TRP A 89 22.96 21.06 -23.43
CA TRP A 89 22.08 19.89 -23.33
C TRP A 89 22.83 18.62 -23.69
N ASN A 90 23.05 17.76 -22.69
CA ASN A 90 23.79 16.51 -22.81
C ASN A 90 22.90 15.30 -23.19
N GLY A 91 21.91 15.51 -24.05
CA GLY A 91 21.11 14.42 -24.63
C GLY A 91 21.73 13.84 -25.92
N ALA A 92 20.99 12.96 -26.61
CA ALA A 92 21.45 12.24 -27.81
C ALA A 92 22.00 13.13 -28.96
N ASN A 93 21.73 14.44 -28.95
CA ASN A 93 22.15 15.41 -29.96
C ASN A 93 23.09 16.52 -29.44
N LEU A 94 23.76 16.32 -28.29
CA LEU A 94 24.83 17.17 -27.73
C LEU A 94 24.78 18.66 -28.13
N GLU A 95 23.99 19.47 -27.43
CA GLU A 95 24.07 20.93 -27.58
C GLU A 95 25.24 21.44 -26.72
N SER A 96 26.36 21.79 -27.36
CA SER A 96 27.56 22.34 -26.70
C SER A 96 28.10 23.55 -27.45
N ALA A 97 28.63 24.54 -26.74
CA ALA A 97 29.29 25.71 -27.32
C ALA A 97 30.51 26.12 -26.47
N ARG A 98 31.44 26.88 -27.07
CA ARG A 98 32.53 27.53 -26.35
C ARG A 98 32.26 29.02 -26.28
N PHE A 99 32.60 29.64 -25.15
CA PHE A 99 32.43 31.08 -24.92
C PHE A 99 33.79 31.67 -24.55
N ASP A 100 34.15 32.78 -25.20
CA ASP A 100 35.40 33.50 -24.96
C ASP A 100 35.19 34.64 -23.97
N ASN A 101 34.10 35.39 -24.11
CA ASN A 101 33.77 36.46 -23.18
C ASN A 101 32.26 36.73 -23.11
N ALA A 102 31.81 37.26 -21.97
CA ALA A 102 30.44 37.72 -21.75
C ALA A 102 30.47 39.14 -21.16
N LYS A 103 29.66 40.04 -21.72
CA LYS A 103 29.53 41.41 -21.20
C LYS A 103 28.08 41.87 -21.24
N VAL A 104 27.62 42.44 -20.13
CA VAL A 104 26.29 43.04 -19.99
C VAL A 104 26.45 44.51 -19.62
N VAL A 105 25.83 45.38 -20.41
CA VAL A 105 25.87 46.83 -20.21
C VAL A 105 24.45 47.34 -20.03
N ALA A 106 24.23 48.17 -19.01
CA ALA A 106 22.96 48.82 -18.75
C ALA A 106 22.72 49.99 -19.73
N PRO A 107 21.48 50.51 -19.83
CA PRO A 107 21.16 51.63 -20.73
C PRO A 107 21.95 52.92 -20.45
N ASP A 108 22.41 53.12 -19.22
CA ASP A 108 23.24 54.27 -18.82
C ASP A 108 24.74 54.07 -19.12
N GLY A 109 25.12 52.92 -19.70
CA GLY A 109 26.50 52.56 -20.03
C GLY A 109 27.26 51.85 -18.92
N SER A 110 26.68 51.64 -17.73
CA SER A 110 27.32 50.88 -16.66
C SER A 110 27.45 49.40 -17.00
N VAL A 111 28.57 48.79 -16.61
CA VAL A 111 28.83 47.36 -16.82
C VAL A 111 28.24 46.58 -15.66
N LEU A 112 27.27 45.71 -15.94
CA LEU A 112 26.58 44.87 -14.96
C LEU A 112 27.23 43.49 -14.79
N LEU A 113 27.88 43.00 -15.84
CA LEU A 113 28.62 41.74 -15.86
C LEU A 113 29.73 41.86 -16.91
N ALA A 114 30.94 41.41 -16.57
CA ALA A 114 32.02 41.20 -17.51
C ALA A 114 32.81 39.97 -17.04
N ASP A 115 32.93 38.98 -17.92
CA ASP A 115 33.68 37.76 -17.66
C ASP A 115 34.41 37.36 -18.95
N ASP A 116 35.70 37.06 -18.84
CA ASP A 116 36.55 36.56 -19.93
C ASP A 116 36.86 35.05 -19.79
N PHE A 117 36.22 34.40 -18.81
CA PHE A 117 36.36 32.98 -18.51
C PHE A 117 37.81 32.51 -18.29
N SER A 118 38.73 33.42 -17.96
CA SER A 118 40.12 33.09 -17.62
C SER A 118 40.24 32.48 -16.22
N SER A 119 39.25 32.70 -15.35
CA SER A 119 39.14 32.12 -14.01
C SER A 119 38.37 30.79 -14.03
N SER A 120 38.77 29.83 -13.19
CA SER A 120 38.14 28.51 -13.12
C SER A 120 37.01 28.39 -12.10
N ASP A 121 36.71 29.44 -11.33
CA ASP A 121 35.73 29.38 -10.23
C ASP A 121 34.29 29.73 -10.63
N LEU A 122 34.08 30.30 -11.83
CA LEU A 122 32.79 30.73 -12.36
C LEU A 122 31.97 31.55 -11.34
N ALA A 123 32.61 32.34 -10.48
CA ALA A 123 31.96 32.99 -9.33
C ALA A 123 30.80 33.94 -9.71
N SER A 124 30.76 34.42 -10.95
CA SER A 124 29.67 35.25 -11.48
C SER A 124 28.48 34.46 -12.04
N TRP A 125 28.54 33.12 -12.01
CA TRP A 125 27.58 32.22 -12.62
C TRP A 125 27.00 31.23 -11.61
N VAL A 126 25.81 30.72 -11.91
CA VAL A 126 25.19 29.61 -11.17
C VAL A 126 25.36 28.34 -12.00
N PRO A 127 26.42 27.53 -11.78
CA PRO A 127 26.62 26.31 -12.54
C PRO A 127 25.51 25.29 -12.22
N PRO A 128 25.08 24.46 -13.20
CA PRO A 128 24.24 23.31 -12.90
C PRO A 128 24.98 22.38 -11.93
N LEU A 129 24.28 21.87 -10.92
CA LEU A 129 24.83 20.84 -10.03
C LEU A 129 25.10 19.58 -10.88
N ALA A 130 26.35 19.36 -11.27
CA ALA A 130 26.74 18.10 -11.87
C ALA A 130 26.51 16.99 -10.84
N GLY A 131 25.70 16.00 -11.17
CA GLY A 131 25.53 14.84 -10.31
C GLY A 131 26.88 14.14 -10.13
N ASN A 132 27.31 13.94 -8.89
CA ASN A 132 28.51 13.16 -8.61
C ASN A 132 28.24 11.68 -8.91
N LYS A 133 29.11 11.08 -9.72
CA LYS A 133 29.06 9.64 -9.98
C LYS A 133 29.52 8.89 -8.73
N ILE A 134 28.60 8.16 -8.09
CA ILE A 134 28.87 7.40 -6.85
C ILE A 134 29.19 5.92 -7.09
N SER A 135 28.97 5.40 -8.30
CA SER A 135 29.33 4.03 -8.71
C SER A 135 29.40 3.92 -10.24
N ASP A 136 30.27 3.04 -10.74
CA ASP A 136 30.42 2.76 -12.18
C ASP A 136 29.38 1.77 -12.71
N ASN A 137 28.93 0.85 -11.87
CA ASN A 137 28.08 -0.28 -12.27
C ASN A 137 27.01 -0.63 -11.23
N SER A 138 26.74 0.26 -10.27
CA SER A 138 25.80 0.01 -9.18
C SER A 138 26.10 -1.31 -8.46
N CYS A 139 27.36 -1.58 -8.14
CA CYS A 139 27.77 -2.80 -7.44
C CYS A 139 27.36 -4.10 -8.15
N GLY A 140 27.38 -4.08 -9.48
CA GLY A 140 27.08 -5.22 -10.34
C GLY A 140 25.60 -5.38 -10.72
N GLY A 141 24.73 -4.47 -10.28
CA GLY A 141 23.29 -4.51 -10.53
C GLY A 141 22.72 -3.25 -11.18
N GLN A 142 21.40 -3.10 -11.13
CA GLN A 142 20.69 -1.91 -11.56
C GLN A 142 20.33 -1.05 -10.34
N PRO A 143 20.61 0.27 -10.34
CA PRO A 143 20.25 1.14 -9.22
C PRO A 143 18.72 1.12 -9.04
N ALA A 144 18.26 0.66 -7.88
CA ALA A 144 16.83 0.46 -7.64
C ALA A 144 16.23 1.59 -6.80
N HIS A 145 16.69 1.74 -5.55
CA HIS A 145 16.14 2.73 -4.63
C HIS A 145 17.08 3.03 -3.46
N VAL A 146 16.68 4.00 -2.63
CA VAL A 146 17.27 4.29 -1.32
C VAL A 146 16.16 4.23 -0.28
N ALA A 147 16.39 3.53 0.84
CA ALA A 147 15.42 3.43 1.93
C ALA A 147 16.01 3.94 3.25
N PRO A 148 15.31 4.81 3.98
CA PRO A 148 15.70 5.20 5.33
C PRO A 148 15.29 4.12 6.34
N LEU A 149 16.24 3.63 7.12
CA LEU A 149 16.02 2.72 8.24
C LEU A 149 16.36 3.43 9.56
N THR A 150 15.80 2.97 10.68
CA THR A 150 16.14 3.50 12.00
C THR A 150 17.35 2.75 12.56
N GLY A 151 18.46 3.45 12.75
CA GLY A 151 19.65 2.95 13.43
C GLY A 151 19.41 2.73 14.92
N VAL A 152 20.30 1.97 15.56
CA VAL A 152 20.22 1.68 17.01
C VAL A 152 20.23 2.93 17.92
N ASP A 153 20.74 4.05 17.43
CA ASP A 153 20.78 5.35 18.12
C ASP A 153 19.57 6.25 17.80
N GLY A 154 18.59 5.72 17.06
CA GLY A 154 17.40 6.45 16.62
C GLY A 154 17.63 7.37 15.41
N ARG A 155 18.85 7.40 14.85
CA ARG A 155 19.16 8.21 13.65
C ARG A 155 18.87 7.43 12.37
N PRO A 156 18.52 8.11 11.27
CA PRO A 156 18.30 7.43 9.99
C PRO A 156 19.61 6.87 9.43
N VAL A 157 19.56 5.61 8.99
CA VAL A 157 20.55 4.96 8.13
C VAL A 157 19.93 4.86 6.74
N TYR A 158 20.54 5.51 5.75
CA TYR A 158 20.06 5.43 4.37
C TYR A 158 20.71 4.24 3.68
N MET A 159 19.91 3.25 3.30
CA MET A 159 20.38 2.07 2.58
C MET A 159 20.26 2.29 1.08
N TYR A 160 21.34 2.05 0.33
CA TYR A 160 21.34 1.96 -1.11
C TYR A 160 21.04 0.54 -1.56
N PHE A 161 20.28 0.42 -2.65
CA PHE A 161 19.82 -0.84 -3.20
C PHE A 161 20.22 -0.92 -4.67
N SER A 162 20.94 -1.99 -4.99
CA SER A 162 21.13 -2.41 -6.37
C SER A 162 20.46 -3.74 -6.61
N ASP A 163 19.62 -3.78 -7.62
CA ASP A 163 18.98 -5.00 -8.09
C ASP A 163 20.01 -5.87 -8.83
N LEU A 164 20.34 -7.03 -8.25
CA LEU A 164 21.31 -7.98 -8.82
C LEU A 164 20.64 -8.97 -9.77
N TRP A 165 19.50 -8.63 -10.35
CA TRP A 165 18.82 -9.48 -11.31
C TRP A 165 19.76 -9.92 -12.44
N ASP A 166 19.89 -11.23 -12.56
CA ASP A 166 20.80 -11.96 -13.44
C ASP A 166 20.14 -12.44 -14.72
N PHE A 167 19.02 -11.80 -15.12
CA PHE A 167 18.15 -12.19 -16.23
C PHE A 167 17.36 -13.50 -15.98
N HIS A 168 17.24 -13.95 -14.73
CA HIS A 168 16.33 -15.03 -14.36
C HIS A 168 14.86 -14.67 -14.64
N THR A 169 14.01 -15.60 -15.07
CA THR A 169 12.61 -15.23 -15.42
C THR A 169 11.80 -14.77 -14.22
N ASN A 170 12.14 -15.29 -13.05
CA ASN A 170 11.56 -14.83 -11.82
C ASN A 170 12.45 -13.74 -11.21
N GLU A 171 12.26 -12.49 -11.67
CA GLU A 171 12.93 -11.30 -11.11
C GLU A 171 12.62 -11.12 -9.61
N ALA A 172 11.50 -11.66 -9.11
CA ALA A 172 11.17 -11.61 -7.69
C ALA A 172 12.05 -12.52 -6.81
N LEU A 173 12.94 -13.34 -7.42
CA LEU A 173 14.00 -14.07 -6.72
C LEU A 173 15.36 -13.36 -6.82
N ALA A 174 15.44 -12.24 -7.55
CA ALA A 174 16.66 -11.45 -7.63
C ALA A 174 17.07 -11.05 -6.21
N ASN A 175 18.36 -11.23 -5.95
CA ASN A 175 18.93 -10.71 -4.72
C ASN A 175 19.26 -9.22 -4.93
N TYR A 176 19.47 -8.51 -3.84
CA TYR A 176 19.87 -7.11 -3.87
C TYR A 176 21.26 -6.96 -3.26
N HIS A 177 22.06 -6.04 -3.79
CA HIS A 177 23.19 -5.50 -3.06
C HIS A 177 22.68 -4.37 -2.16
N TRP A 178 23.09 -4.41 -0.90
CA TRP A 178 22.72 -3.42 0.11
C TRP A 178 23.99 -2.83 0.71
N GLU A 179 24.06 -1.51 0.72
CA GLU A 179 25.13 -0.79 1.41
C GLU A 179 24.56 0.48 2.07
N PRO A 180 24.93 0.79 3.33
CA PRO A 180 24.58 2.08 3.92
C PRO A 180 25.33 3.21 3.20
N LEU A 181 24.58 4.20 2.74
CA LEU A 181 25.12 5.45 2.22
C LEU A 181 25.90 6.18 3.31
N ARG A 182 27.01 6.77 2.90
CA ARG A 182 27.84 7.64 3.72
C ARG A 182 27.84 9.02 3.10
N PHE A 183 27.94 10.02 3.95
CA PHE A 183 27.89 11.42 3.54
C PHE A 183 29.18 12.11 4.02
N ASP A 184 29.71 13.01 3.21
CA ASP A 184 30.72 13.96 3.68
C ASP A 184 30.08 15.07 4.53
N ALA A 185 30.91 16.02 4.99
CA ALA A 185 30.47 17.09 5.89
C ALA A 185 29.50 18.07 5.21
N ASP A 186 29.56 18.19 3.89
CA ASP A 186 28.70 18.99 3.03
C ASP A 186 27.43 18.26 2.57
N GLY A 187 27.29 16.97 2.92
CA GLY A 187 26.07 16.19 2.71
C GLY A 187 25.99 15.48 1.36
N MET A 188 27.07 15.46 0.59
CA MET A 188 27.20 14.67 -0.63
C MET A 188 27.43 13.19 -0.30
N ILE A 189 26.85 12.33 -1.13
CA ILE A 189 27.00 10.89 -1.01
C ILE A 189 28.43 10.49 -1.42
N GLN A 190 29.12 9.79 -0.53
CA GLN A 190 30.42 9.18 -0.81
C GLN A 190 30.29 8.02 -1.81
N PRO A 191 31.34 7.70 -2.60
CA PRO A 191 31.32 6.54 -3.48
C PRO A 191 30.92 5.24 -2.75
N LEU A 192 30.13 4.42 -3.44
CA LEU A 192 29.75 3.08 -2.98
C LEU A 192 31.00 2.19 -2.92
N ARG A 193 31.10 1.35 -1.89
CA ARG A 193 32.20 0.38 -1.74
C ARG A 193 31.92 -0.91 -2.47
N CYS A 194 30.64 -1.28 -2.61
CA CYS A 194 30.21 -2.53 -3.24
C CYS A 194 30.72 -3.80 -2.55
N ASP A 195 30.94 -3.73 -1.23
CA ASP A 195 31.38 -4.83 -0.37
C ASP A 195 30.28 -5.20 0.66
N ASN A 196 30.43 -6.36 1.30
CA ASN A 196 29.53 -6.76 2.40
C ASN A 196 29.58 -5.73 3.54
N SER A 197 28.40 -5.26 3.94
CA SER A 197 28.24 -4.29 5.02
C SER A 197 27.39 -4.87 6.14
N VAL A 198 27.78 -4.60 7.39
CA VAL A 198 26.96 -4.90 8.57
C VAL A 198 26.32 -3.61 9.04
N VAL A 199 25.01 -3.63 9.20
CA VAL A 199 24.25 -2.47 9.68
C VAL A 199 23.60 -2.82 11.01
N ALA A 200 23.89 -2.03 12.04
CA ALA A 200 23.23 -2.12 13.32
C ALA A 200 21.90 -1.35 13.25
N LEU A 201 20.80 -2.08 13.07
CA LEU A 201 19.45 -1.54 13.08
C LEU A 201 18.87 -1.59 14.48
N ALA A 202 17.98 -0.67 14.82
CA ALA A 202 17.16 -0.80 16.01
C ALA A 202 16.42 -2.15 15.93
N SER A 203 16.73 -3.07 16.84
CA SER A 203 16.15 -4.40 16.83
C SER A 203 14.64 -4.31 17.05
N GLY A 204 13.87 -4.87 16.12
CA GLY A 204 12.55 -5.38 16.45
C GLY A 204 12.72 -6.34 17.63
N HIS A 205 11.93 -6.17 18.69
CA HIS A 205 12.10 -7.00 19.88
C HIS A 205 11.60 -8.43 19.58
N PRO A 206 12.39 -9.49 19.86
CA PRO A 206 11.90 -10.86 19.79
C PRO A 206 10.59 -10.99 20.57
N GLY A 207 9.54 -11.51 19.94
CA GLY A 207 8.21 -11.65 20.56
C GLY A 207 7.19 -10.54 20.25
N GLN A 208 7.51 -9.58 19.35
CA GLN A 208 6.53 -8.61 18.83
C GLN A 208 5.89 -9.00 17.48
N ALA A 209 6.18 -10.19 16.94
CA ALA A 209 5.33 -10.73 15.89
C ALA A 209 3.96 -11.03 16.48
N ASP A 210 2.89 -10.53 15.86
CA ASP A 210 1.53 -10.82 16.30
C ASP A 210 1.37 -12.33 16.44
N PRO A 211 0.96 -12.85 17.61
CA PRO A 211 0.81 -14.27 17.81
C PRO A 211 -0.26 -14.78 16.84
N VAL A 212 0.09 -15.80 16.03
CA VAL A 212 -0.87 -16.42 15.12
C VAL A 212 -1.93 -17.14 15.97
N PRO A 213 -3.21 -16.71 15.93
CA PRO A 213 -4.24 -17.35 16.74
C PRO A 213 -4.40 -18.82 16.35
N GLY A 214 -4.39 -19.70 17.36
CA GLY A 214 -4.50 -21.13 17.13
C GLY A 214 -3.25 -21.79 16.54
N LEU A 215 -2.08 -21.12 16.49
CA LEU A 215 -0.82 -21.70 16.01
C LEU A 215 -0.50 -23.05 16.66
N ASP A 216 -0.45 -24.11 15.87
CA ASP A 216 -0.15 -25.46 16.34
C ASP A 216 1.33 -25.81 16.13
N GLN A 217 1.76 -25.98 14.88
CA GLN A 217 3.15 -26.24 14.52
C GLN A 217 3.69 -25.15 13.60
N SER A 218 4.99 -24.84 13.66
CA SER A 218 5.61 -23.89 12.74
C SER A 218 7.13 -24.04 12.68
N SER A 219 7.68 -23.77 11.49
CA SER A 219 9.11 -23.59 11.24
C SER A 219 9.49 -22.13 10.97
N GLU A 220 8.55 -21.18 11.06
CA GLU A 220 8.68 -19.82 10.47
C GLU A 220 9.81 -18.94 11.05
N SER A 221 10.46 -19.37 12.14
CA SER A 221 11.62 -18.70 12.75
C SER A 221 12.97 -19.00 12.10
N GLY A 222 13.00 -19.87 11.08
CA GLY A 222 14.23 -20.27 10.38
C GLY A 222 14.85 -19.24 9.43
N ALA A 223 16.06 -19.54 8.98
CA ALA A 223 16.81 -18.84 7.94
C ALA A 223 16.60 -19.53 6.57
N PHE A 224 15.50 -19.17 5.92
CA PHE A 224 15.07 -19.86 4.70
C PHE A 224 15.80 -19.41 3.43
N SER A 225 16.00 -20.36 2.53
CA SER A 225 16.50 -20.17 1.16
C SER A 225 15.44 -20.64 0.15
N HIS A 226 15.41 -20.05 -1.03
CA HIS A 226 14.46 -20.41 -2.08
C HIS A 226 14.98 -21.59 -2.91
N ALA A 227 14.11 -22.55 -3.21
CA ALA A 227 14.38 -23.63 -4.15
C ALA A 227 13.13 -23.92 -4.98
N CYS A 228 13.29 -24.48 -6.18
CA CYS A 228 12.17 -24.87 -7.05
C CYS A 228 12.02 -26.39 -7.25
N PRO A 229 11.76 -27.17 -6.17
CA PRO A 229 11.86 -28.63 -6.23
C PRO A 229 10.59 -29.34 -6.71
N VAL A 230 9.43 -28.66 -6.75
CA VAL A 230 8.16 -29.31 -7.10
C VAL A 230 7.95 -29.24 -8.61
N ALA A 231 8.42 -30.26 -9.32
CA ALA A 231 8.33 -30.42 -10.77
C ALA A 231 7.69 -31.77 -11.15
N LEU A 232 7.51 -32.03 -12.45
CA LEU A 232 6.99 -33.31 -12.93
C LEU A 232 7.81 -34.48 -12.36
N GLY A 233 7.13 -35.42 -11.71
CA GLY A 233 7.75 -36.60 -11.08
C GLY A 233 8.41 -36.33 -9.71
N ALA A 234 8.69 -35.08 -9.35
CA ALA A 234 9.25 -34.72 -8.06
C ALA A 234 8.15 -34.33 -7.04
N ARG A 235 8.40 -34.67 -5.78
CA ARG A 235 7.56 -34.37 -4.62
C ARG A 235 8.42 -33.70 -3.58
N TYR A 236 7.81 -32.75 -2.89
CA TYR A 236 8.46 -32.04 -1.79
C TYR A 236 7.47 -31.85 -0.65
N GLY A 237 7.93 -31.67 0.58
CA GLY A 237 6.98 -31.57 1.68
C GLY A 237 7.60 -31.38 3.04
N GLN A 238 6.76 -31.55 4.06
CA GLN A 238 7.11 -31.40 5.46
C GLN A 238 6.31 -32.38 6.30
N THR A 239 6.99 -33.13 7.17
CA THR A 239 6.34 -33.89 8.25
C THR A 239 6.15 -33.03 9.48
N PHE A 240 5.10 -33.31 10.25
CA PHE A 240 4.85 -32.66 11.53
C PHE A 240 4.03 -33.55 12.46
N SER A 241 4.15 -33.30 13.76
CA SER A 241 3.35 -33.95 14.80
C SER A 241 2.31 -32.96 15.31
N VAL A 242 1.04 -33.35 15.28
CA VAL A 242 -0.06 -32.51 15.76
C VAL A 242 0.11 -32.25 17.25
N GLY A 243 0.18 -30.97 17.64
CA GLY A 243 0.44 -30.58 19.03
C GLY A 243 -0.80 -30.56 19.92
N ARG A 244 -2.01 -30.56 19.33
CA ARG A 244 -3.28 -30.56 20.06
C ARG A 244 -4.43 -31.14 19.24
N SER A 245 -5.40 -31.73 19.93
CA SER A 245 -6.61 -32.25 19.30
C SER A 245 -7.55 -31.12 18.88
N GLY A 246 -8.20 -31.25 17.72
CA GLY A 246 -9.17 -30.27 17.23
C GLY A 246 -9.28 -30.23 15.71
N PRO A 247 -10.05 -29.28 15.15
CA PRO A 247 -10.06 -29.04 13.71
C PRO A 247 -8.79 -28.30 13.27
N LEU A 248 -8.01 -28.91 12.37
CA LEU A 248 -6.93 -28.26 11.64
C LEU A 248 -7.53 -27.24 10.68
N THR A 249 -7.61 -25.98 11.12
CA THR A 249 -8.29 -24.89 10.42
C THR A 249 -7.46 -24.27 9.32
N SER A 250 -6.14 -24.29 9.44
CA SER A 250 -5.27 -23.87 8.35
C SER A 250 -3.96 -24.64 8.29
N ILE A 251 -3.46 -24.79 7.07
CA ILE A 251 -2.05 -25.04 6.79
C ILE A 251 -1.53 -23.92 5.90
N ALA A 252 -0.39 -23.34 6.26
CA ALA A 252 0.29 -22.36 5.43
C ALA A 252 1.66 -22.90 5.02
N VAL A 253 2.02 -22.71 3.76
CA VAL A 253 3.32 -23.06 3.21
C VAL A 253 3.79 -21.95 2.28
N THR A 254 5.04 -21.52 2.40
CA THR A 254 5.58 -20.52 1.47
C THR A 254 5.89 -21.17 0.13
N VAL A 255 5.25 -20.69 -0.93
CA VAL A 255 5.43 -21.18 -2.30
C VAL A 255 5.52 -20.04 -3.31
N PHE A 256 6.11 -20.34 -4.46
CA PHE A 256 6.13 -19.50 -5.64
C PHE A 256 6.14 -20.36 -6.91
N LYS A 257 5.96 -19.75 -8.08
CA LYS A 257 6.15 -20.45 -9.36
C LYS A 257 7.42 -19.99 -10.04
N ASP A 258 8.00 -20.87 -10.83
CA ASP A 258 9.22 -20.58 -11.60
C ASP A 258 9.26 -21.34 -12.93
N GLY A 259 10.12 -20.89 -13.84
CA GLY A 259 10.26 -21.46 -15.19
C GLY A 259 11.50 -22.32 -15.37
N THR A 260 11.45 -23.30 -16.29
CA THR A 260 12.61 -24.12 -16.71
C THR A 260 13.46 -23.40 -17.76
N GLU A 261 14.79 -23.58 -17.74
CA GLU A 261 15.75 -22.90 -18.63
C GLU A 261 16.02 -23.61 -19.96
N ALA A 262 16.15 -22.82 -21.04
CA ALA A 262 17.06 -23.06 -22.16
C ALA A 262 17.49 -21.73 -22.81
N GLY A 263 18.66 -21.20 -22.43
CA GLY A 263 19.25 -19.99 -23.03
C GLY A 263 18.49 -18.68 -22.77
N ARG A 264 18.82 -17.62 -23.53
CA ARG A 264 18.18 -16.27 -23.45
C ARG A 264 16.78 -16.22 -24.10
N VAL A 265 15.96 -17.26 -23.94
CA VAL A 265 14.62 -17.35 -24.54
C VAL A 265 13.58 -17.66 -23.45
N LEU A 266 12.40 -17.05 -23.62
CA LEU A 266 11.16 -17.20 -22.84
C LEU A 266 11.10 -18.49 -21.99
N ARG A 267 11.07 -18.35 -20.66
CA ARG A 267 10.85 -19.48 -19.75
C ARG A 267 9.36 -19.67 -19.52
N ASN A 268 8.95 -20.93 -19.54
CA ASN A 268 7.55 -21.29 -19.38
C ASN A 268 7.23 -21.61 -17.91
N PRO A 269 6.27 -20.92 -17.28
CA PRO A 269 5.82 -21.25 -15.94
C PRO A 269 5.05 -22.58 -15.93
N PRO A 270 4.75 -23.12 -14.73
CA PRO A 270 3.90 -24.29 -14.60
C PRO A 270 2.54 -24.06 -15.27
N THR A 271 2.08 -25.07 -16.02
CA THR A 271 0.76 -25.09 -16.66
C THR A 271 -0.23 -25.99 -15.95
N ALA A 272 0.24 -26.90 -15.10
CA ALA A 272 -0.61 -27.70 -14.23
C ALA A 272 -0.63 -27.13 -12.81
N PRO A 273 -1.73 -27.34 -12.05
CA PRO A 273 -1.83 -26.92 -10.66
C PRO A 273 -0.71 -27.45 -9.73
N LEU A 274 -0.53 -26.76 -8.61
CA LEU A 274 0.15 -27.28 -7.43
C LEU A 274 -0.84 -28.12 -6.63
N ASP A 275 -0.61 -29.41 -6.56
CA ASP A 275 -1.38 -30.32 -5.71
C ASP A 275 -0.77 -30.35 -4.32
N VAL A 276 -1.61 -30.12 -3.32
CA VAL A 276 -1.26 -30.06 -1.91
C VAL A 276 -2.04 -31.15 -1.19
N ARG A 277 -1.34 -32.07 -0.53
CA ARG A 277 -1.93 -33.20 0.19
C ARG A 277 -1.51 -33.17 1.66
N LEU A 278 -2.45 -33.50 2.54
CA LEU A 278 -2.17 -33.91 3.91
C LEU A 278 -2.32 -35.41 3.99
N THR A 279 -1.25 -36.12 4.36
CA THR A 279 -1.24 -37.57 4.47
C THR A 279 -0.98 -37.99 5.92
N ALA A 280 -1.50 -39.16 6.30
CA ALA A 280 -1.04 -39.86 7.48
C ALA A 280 0.41 -40.34 7.27
N LEU A 281 1.19 -40.38 8.34
CA LEU A 281 2.52 -41.00 8.32
C LEU A 281 2.47 -42.44 8.84
N THR A 282 3.25 -43.32 8.20
CA THR A 282 3.56 -44.64 8.77
C THR A 282 4.45 -44.50 10.01
N SER A 283 4.65 -45.61 10.74
CA SER A 283 5.61 -45.68 11.85
C SER A 283 7.01 -45.21 11.43
N ASP A 284 7.37 -45.50 10.18
CA ASP A 284 8.68 -45.25 9.60
C ASP A 284 8.82 -43.82 9.05
N GLY A 285 7.79 -42.97 9.25
CA GLY A 285 7.81 -41.56 8.85
C GLY A 285 7.56 -41.32 7.36
N VAL A 286 7.01 -42.31 6.65
CA VAL A 286 6.70 -42.22 5.21
C VAL A 286 5.24 -41.80 5.01
N PRO A 287 4.93 -40.89 4.06
CA PRO A 287 3.57 -40.56 3.65
C PRO A 287 2.78 -41.79 3.18
N ASP A 288 1.62 -42.04 3.78
CA ASP A 288 0.69 -43.12 3.45
C ASP A 288 -0.64 -42.54 2.92
N ARG A 289 -1.75 -42.74 3.64
CA ARG A 289 -3.08 -42.38 3.16
C ARG A 289 -3.28 -40.87 3.15
N THR A 290 -3.74 -40.33 2.02
CA THR A 290 -4.21 -38.94 1.93
C THR A 290 -5.48 -38.76 2.76
N LEU A 291 -5.43 -37.83 3.71
CA LEU A 291 -6.55 -37.45 4.58
C LEU A 291 -7.29 -36.22 4.04
N TRP A 292 -6.58 -35.36 3.33
CA TRP A 292 -7.12 -34.16 2.71
C TRP A 292 -6.25 -33.74 1.53
N SER A 293 -6.85 -33.11 0.51
CA SER A 293 -6.12 -32.54 -0.61
C SER A 293 -6.76 -31.26 -1.13
N ALA A 294 -5.95 -30.44 -1.79
CA ALA A 294 -6.36 -29.30 -2.59
C ALA A 294 -5.48 -29.19 -3.83
N SER A 295 -5.99 -28.50 -4.85
CA SER A 295 -5.26 -28.20 -6.07
C SER A 295 -5.32 -26.69 -6.32
N VAL A 296 -4.16 -26.06 -6.49
CA VAL A 296 -4.03 -24.61 -6.60
C VAL A 296 -3.54 -24.26 -7.99
N ARG A 297 -4.38 -23.56 -8.77
CA ARG A 297 -4.05 -23.22 -10.16
C ARG A 297 -2.81 -22.31 -10.26
N PRO A 298 -2.00 -22.39 -11.32
CA PRO A 298 -0.76 -21.62 -11.47
C PRO A 298 -0.93 -20.10 -11.38
N GLU A 299 -2.11 -19.57 -11.74
CA GLU A 299 -2.41 -18.13 -11.72
C GLU A 299 -2.57 -17.61 -10.29
N ARG A 300 -2.86 -18.49 -9.33
CA ARG A 300 -2.99 -18.17 -7.89
C ARG A 300 -1.66 -18.13 -7.17
N ILE A 301 -0.60 -18.64 -7.79
CA ILE A 301 0.74 -18.70 -7.23
C ILE A 301 1.59 -17.62 -7.91
N GLY A 302 2.10 -16.71 -7.09
CA GLY A 302 2.93 -15.60 -7.54
C GLY A 302 4.35 -16.03 -7.86
N TRP A 303 5.09 -15.14 -8.51
CA TRP A 303 6.51 -15.28 -8.76
C TRP A 303 7.34 -15.02 -7.48
N SER A 304 6.90 -14.12 -6.60
CA SER A 304 7.52 -13.96 -5.28
C SER A 304 7.13 -15.09 -4.32
N PRO A 305 8.05 -15.58 -3.46
CA PRO A 305 7.73 -16.43 -2.32
C PRO A 305 6.64 -15.81 -1.46
N ARG A 306 5.50 -16.48 -1.33
CA ARG A 306 4.37 -16.03 -0.51
C ARG A 306 3.74 -17.21 0.21
N GLN A 307 3.17 -16.94 1.38
CA GLN A 307 2.39 -17.95 2.09
C GLN A 307 1.11 -18.29 1.33
N LEU A 308 1.01 -19.54 0.89
CA LEU A 308 -0.21 -20.18 0.45
C LEU A 308 -0.90 -20.76 1.70
N VAL A 309 -2.03 -20.16 2.08
CA VAL A 309 -2.84 -20.61 3.21
C VAL A 309 -4.03 -21.40 2.67
N LEU A 310 -4.18 -22.62 3.17
CA LEU A 310 -5.24 -23.57 2.84
C LEU A 310 -6.02 -23.92 4.10
N GLN A 311 -7.29 -24.31 3.96
CA GLN A 311 -8.20 -24.55 5.08
C GLN A 311 -8.77 -25.97 5.06
N PRO A 312 -8.06 -26.96 5.67
CA PRO A 312 -8.49 -28.35 5.60
C PRO A 312 -9.80 -28.64 6.36
N GLY A 313 -10.01 -28.01 7.52
CA GLY A 313 -11.10 -28.37 8.43
C GLY A 313 -10.99 -29.80 8.96
N LEU A 314 -9.82 -30.43 8.83
CA LEU A 314 -9.58 -31.83 9.14
C LEU A 314 -9.55 -32.03 10.66
N LYS A 315 -10.35 -32.95 11.19
CA LYS A 315 -10.25 -33.33 12.61
C LYS A 315 -8.96 -34.11 12.83
N VAL A 316 -8.12 -33.59 13.73
CA VAL A 316 -6.84 -34.18 14.11
C VAL A 316 -6.78 -34.43 15.61
N VAL A 317 -5.94 -35.39 16.01
CA VAL A 317 -5.71 -35.76 17.41
C VAL A 317 -4.28 -35.42 17.78
N GLU A 318 -4.06 -34.97 19.01
CA GLU A 318 -2.72 -34.74 19.57
C GLU A 318 -1.82 -35.98 19.38
N GLY A 319 -0.57 -35.74 18.99
CA GLY A 319 0.41 -36.79 18.67
C GLY A 319 0.22 -37.46 17.31
N GLN A 320 -0.85 -37.15 16.57
CA GLN A 320 -1.04 -37.66 15.21
C GLN A 320 0.07 -37.11 14.30
N ARG A 321 0.79 -38.02 13.62
CA ARG A 321 1.88 -37.68 12.71
C ARG A 321 1.34 -37.55 11.29
N LEU A 322 1.61 -36.40 10.66
CA LEU A 322 1.11 -36.04 9.33
C LEU A 322 2.23 -35.55 8.43
N ALA A 323 2.00 -35.59 7.13
CA ALA A 323 2.85 -34.95 6.14
C ALA A 323 2.05 -34.02 5.22
N LEU A 324 2.58 -32.81 5.03
CA LEU A 324 2.27 -31.94 3.91
C LEU A 324 3.08 -32.41 2.70
N VAL A 325 2.43 -32.80 1.62
CA VAL A 325 3.07 -33.23 0.36
C VAL A 325 2.63 -32.32 -0.78
N LEU A 326 3.61 -31.79 -1.49
CA LEU A 326 3.46 -30.92 -2.64
C LEU A 326 3.85 -31.67 -3.92
N ALA A 327 3.04 -31.54 -4.94
CA ALA A 327 3.22 -32.21 -6.22
C ALA A 327 2.72 -31.33 -7.37
N THR A 328 3.19 -31.61 -8.59
CA THR A 328 2.54 -31.09 -9.80
C THR A 328 2.67 -32.09 -10.94
N ALA A 329 1.69 -32.07 -11.83
CA ALA A 329 1.75 -32.76 -13.12
C ALA A 329 2.29 -31.87 -14.24
N SER A 330 2.78 -30.66 -13.92
CA SER A 330 3.19 -29.69 -14.92
C SER A 330 4.43 -30.17 -15.68
N PRO A 331 4.38 -30.32 -17.02
CA PRO A 331 5.51 -30.81 -17.80
C PRO A 331 6.64 -29.79 -17.96
N GLN A 332 6.41 -28.55 -17.55
CA GLN A 332 7.35 -27.43 -17.62
C GLN A 332 7.23 -26.57 -16.37
N GLY A 333 8.27 -25.79 -16.08
CA GLY A 333 8.34 -25.00 -14.85
C GLY A 333 8.32 -25.86 -13.59
N CYS A 334 8.32 -25.19 -12.45
CA CYS A 334 8.20 -25.82 -11.15
C CYS A 334 7.51 -24.87 -10.16
N TYR A 335 7.05 -25.44 -9.05
CA TYR A 335 6.70 -24.65 -7.87
C TYR A 335 7.85 -24.68 -6.88
N GLY A 336 8.21 -23.50 -6.40
CA GLY A 336 9.22 -23.32 -5.39
C GLY A 336 8.68 -23.26 -3.98
N VAL A 337 9.57 -23.53 -3.04
CA VAL A 337 9.36 -23.54 -1.60
C VAL A 337 10.52 -22.82 -0.92
N GLU A 338 10.27 -22.36 0.30
CA GLU A 338 11.33 -21.90 1.20
C GLU A 338 11.80 -23.04 2.08
N ARG A 339 13.12 -23.30 2.10
CA ARG A 339 13.78 -24.38 2.83
C ARG A 339 14.89 -23.84 3.74
N ASP A 340 14.94 -24.32 4.98
CA ASP A 340 16.02 -24.06 5.92
C ASP A 340 16.74 -25.38 6.30
N PRO A 341 18.04 -25.53 6.01
CA PRO A 341 18.84 -26.69 6.43
C PRO A 341 19.27 -26.65 7.91
N GLY A 342 18.82 -25.66 8.69
CA GLY A 342 19.11 -25.47 10.11
C GLY A 342 18.12 -26.15 11.06
N ASP A 343 17.14 -26.89 10.55
CA ASP A 343 16.13 -27.63 11.33
C ASP A 343 15.35 -26.77 12.35
N PRO A 344 14.76 -25.63 11.94
CA PRO A 344 14.01 -24.76 12.84
C PRO A 344 12.80 -25.44 13.51
N TYR A 345 12.36 -26.62 13.04
CA TYR A 345 11.25 -27.39 13.58
C TYR A 345 11.63 -28.86 13.87
N ALA A 346 12.11 -29.11 15.09
CA ALA A 346 12.51 -30.44 15.56
C ALA A 346 11.38 -31.51 15.62
N GLY A 347 10.11 -31.12 15.46
CA GLY A 347 8.95 -32.02 15.52
C GLY A 347 8.68 -32.80 14.22
N GLY A 348 9.52 -32.61 13.21
CA GLY A 348 9.38 -33.20 11.89
C GLY A 348 10.66 -33.07 11.06
N ALA A 349 10.48 -33.18 9.75
CA ALA A 349 11.53 -33.11 8.74
C ALA A 349 10.90 -32.84 7.38
N GLY A 350 11.63 -32.14 6.53
CA GLY A 350 11.33 -31.92 5.12
C GLY A 350 11.31 -33.25 4.36
N LEU A 351 10.52 -33.32 3.29
CA LEU A 351 10.35 -34.51 2.47
C LEU A 351 10.83 -34.25 1.05
N VAL A 352 11.52 -35.23 0.45
CA VAL A 352 11.98 -35.22 -0.95
C VAL A 352 11.83 -36.60 -1.56
N GLY A 353 11.39 -36.67 -2.82
CA GLY A 353 11.33 -37.93 -3.57
C GLY A 353 10.31 -37.86 -4.70
N ASP A 354 9.76 -39.01 -5.07
CA ASP A 354 8.61 -39.15 -5.98
C ASP A 354 7.39 -39.76 -5.25
N ASP A 355 6.36 -40.21 -5.96
CA ASP A 355 5.20 -40.85 -5.31
C ASP A 355 5.52 -42.21 -4.65
N GLN A 356 6.65 -42.83 -4.98
CA GLN A 356 7.06 -44.15 -4.46
C GLN A 356 8.19 -44.09 -3.43
N THR A 357 9.00 -43.04 -3.47
CA THR A 357 10.27 -42.92 -2.73
C THR A 357 10.35 -41.65 -1.88
N LEU A 358 9.21 -41.06 -1.52
CA LEU A 358 9.16 -39.86 -0.68
C LEU A 358 9.70 -40.12 0.72
N VAL A 359 10.89 -39.58 1.01
CA VAL A 359 11.63 -39.82 2.27
C VAL A 359 11.92 -38.52 3.03
N PRO A 360 12.05 -38.58 4.37
CA PRO A 360 12.48 -37.45 5.17
C PRO A 360 13.95 -37.10 4.94
N VAL A 361 14.24 -35.81 4.90
CA VAL A 361 15.59 -35.24 4.84
C VAL A 361 15.91 -34.64 6.20
N ALA A 362 16.84 -35.27 6.90
CA ALA A 362 17.26 -34.83 8.23
C ALA A 362 17.84 -33.41 8.17
N GLY A 363 17.54 -32.59 9.19
CA GLY A 363 18.06 -31.24 9.32
C GLY A 363 17.58 -30.31 8.22
N SER A 364 16.29 -30.34 7.89
CA SER A 364 15.75 -29.56 6.79
C SER A 364 14.26 -29.33 7.00
N ASP A 365 13.81 -28.08 6.99
CA ASP A 365 12.38 -27.77 7.06
C ASP A 365 11.94 -26.90 5.89
N VAL A 366 10.72 -27.16 5.43
CA VAL A 366 9.98 -26.20 4.59
C VAL A 366 9.39 -25.13 5.49
N ARG A 367 9.31 -23.88 5.04
CA ARG A 367 8.61 -22.82 5.79
C ARG A 367 7.12 -23.10 5.81
N PHE A 368 6.62 -23.55 6.95
CA PHE A 368 5.22 -23.90 7.13
C PHE A 368 4.70 -23.47 8.51
N ARG A 369 3.37 -23.42 8.60
CA ARG A 369 2.68 -23.44 9.88
C ARG A 369 1.32 -24.13 9.79
N THR A 370 0.83 -24.62 10.92
CA THR A 370 -0.53 -25.15 11.08
C THR A 370 -1.28 -24.36 12.14
N THR A 371 -2.60 -24.30 12.04
CA THR A 371 -3.45 -23.76 13.11
C THR A 371 -4.58 -24.72 13.46
N ILE A 372 -4.87 -24.84 14.76
CA ILE A 372 -5.96 -25.63 15.32
C ILE A 372 -6.78 -24.71 16.23
N GLY A 373 -8.07 -24.57 15.96
CA GLY A 373 -8.95 -23.70 16.74
C GLY A 373 -10.30 -23.45 16.08
N ALA A 374 -11.06 -22.49 16.59
CA ALA A 374 -12.25 -22.01 15.89
C ALA A 374 -11.82 -21.37 14.55
N PRO A 375 -12.53 -21.57 13.43
CA PRO A 375 -12.18 -20.95 12.16
C PRO A 375 -12.07 -19.44 12.34
N ALA A 376 -10.88 -18.88 12.10
CA ALA A 376 -10.71 -17.44 12.08
C ALA A 376 -11.54 -16.86 10.93
N VAL A 377 -12.46 -15.94 11.23
CA VAL A 377 -13.16 -15.14 10.22
C VAL A 377 -12.19 -14.09 9.69
N ARG A 378 -11.61 -14.28 8.48
CA ARG A 378 -10.76 -13.30 7.78
C ARG A 378 -10.81 -13.46 6.25
N PRO A 379 -10.42 -12.43 5.47
CA PRO A 379 -11.10 -12.01 4.23
C PRO A 379 -11.03 -13.02 3.09
N VAL A 380 -12.15 -13.12 2.38
CA VAL A 380 -12.36 -14.01 1.24
C VAL A 380 -11.34 -13.71 0.14
N ARG A 381 -10.45 -14.67 -0.16
CA ARG A 381 -9.71 -14.70 -1.43
C ARG A 381 -10.64 -15.23 -2.51
N LEU A 382 -10.96 -14.40 -3.50
CA LEU A 382 -11.76 -14.75 -4.68
C LEU A 382 -11.22 -16.04 -5.34
N ASP A 383 -12.06 -17.05 -5.54
CA ASP A 383 -11.75 -18.27 -6.29
C ASP A 383 -12.51 -18.26 -7.62
N PRO A 384 -11.84 -17.99 -8.76
CA PRO A 384 -12.48 -17.99 -10.08
C PRO A 384 -13.04 -19.36 -10.52
N ALA A 385 -12.72 -20.45 -9.82
CA ALA A 385 -13.32 -21.76 -10.09
C ALA A 385 -14.74 -21.89 -9.52
N ALA A 386 -15.07 -21.10 -8.49
CA ALA A 386 -16.41 -20.98 -7.97
C ALA A 386 -17.13 -19.95 -8.84
N GLY A 387 -18.20 -20.34 -9.55
CA GLY A 387 -18.97 -19.39 -10.39
C GLY A 387 -19.48 -18.14 -9.66
N THR A 388 -19.43 -18.12 -8.33
CA THR A 388 -19.76 -16.97 -7.46
C THR A 388 -18.87 -16.92 -6.23
N THR A 389 -18.65 -15.72 -5.69
CA THR A 389 -18.17 -15.51 -4.32
C THR A 389 -19.11 -14.62 -3.52
N VAL A 390 -19.06 -14.68 -2.19
CA VAL A 390 -19.85 -13.82 -1.30
C VAL A 390 -18.91 -13.15 -0.29
N LEU A 391 -19.02 -11.84 -0.11
CA LEU A 391 -18.24 -11.06 0.83
C LEU A 391 -19.13 -10.61 2.00
N ALA A 392 -18.64 -10.81 3.23
CA ALA A 392 -19.32 -10.39 4.45
C ALA A 392 -19.20 -8.86 4.69
N PRO A 393 -20.15 -8.26 5.41
CA PRO A 393 -19.99 -6.91 5.94
C PRO A 393 -18.87 -6.84 7.00
N HIS A 394 -18.25 -5.68 7.16
CA HIS A 394 -17.17 -5.40 8.10
C HIS A 394 -17.74 -4.79 9.40
N PRO A 395 -17.24 -5.10 10.62
CA PRO A 395 -16.52 -6.30 11.08
C PRO A 395 -17.46 -7.42 11.61
N ASP A 396 -18.72 -7.10 11.88
CA ASP A 396 -19.80 -7.99 12.33
C ASP A 396 -21.17 -7.43 11.90
N VAL A 397 -22.25 -8.18 12.17
CA VAL A 397 -23.64 -7.75 11.98
C VAL A 397 -24.26 -7.44 13.35
N PRO A 398 -24.28 -6.17 13.79
CA PRO A 398 -24.90 -5.79 15.06
C PRO A 398 -26.41 -5.84 14.95
N VAL A 399 -27.09 -6.56 15.84
CA VAL A 399 -28.56 -6.71 15.80
C VAL A 399 -29.20 -6.02 16.98
N LEU A 400 -29.98 -4.98 16.68
CA LEU A 400 -30.72 -4.19 17.67
C LEU A 400 -31.98 -4.94 18.15
N PRO A 401 -32.46 -4.69 19.37
CA PRO A 401 -33.74 -5.22 19.82
C PRO A 401 -34.90 -4.59 19.05
N GLY A 402 -35.84 -5.40 18.57
CA GLY A 402 -37.09 -4.93 17.96
C GLY A 402 -36.96 -4.30 16.57
N GLN A 403 -35.76 -4.24 15.98
CA GLN A 403 -35.54 -3.71 14.63
C GLN A 403 -34.63 -4.65 13.83
N PRO A 404 -35.01 -5.03 12.60
CA PRO A 404 -34.13 -5.81 11.74
C PRO A 404 -32.93 -4.95 11.30
N THR A 405 -31.72 -5.49 11.48
CA THR A 405 -30.51 -4.92 10.90
C THR A 405 -30.38 -5.37 9.45
N ARG A 406 -30.13 -4.42 8.56
CA ARG A 406 -29.83 -4.68 7.16
C ARG A 406 -28.34 -4.98 6.98
N ALA A 407 -27.99 -6.23 6.76
CA ALA A 407 -26.63 -6.68 6.47
C ALA A 407 -26.42 -6.86 4.97
N VAL A 408 -25.54 -6.07 4.35
CA VAL A 408 -25.28 -6.15 2.91
C VAL A 408 -24.09 -7.06 2.62
N PHE A 409 -24.37 -8.26 2.14
CA PHE A 409 -23.35 -9.15 1.58
C PHE A 409 -23.15 -8.80 0.10
N ARG A 410 -21.92 -8.86 -0.41
CA ARG A 410 -21.68 -8.66 -1.86
C ARG A 410 -21.48 -9.99 -2.54
N VAL A 411 -22.26 -10.28 -3.56
CA VAL A 411 -22.10 -11.47 -4.40
C VAL A 411 -21.37 -11.04 -5.67
N ALA A 412 -20.25 -11.68 -6.00
CA ALA A 412 -19.52 -11.42 -7.24
C ALA A 412 -19.69 -12.56 -8.23
N ASN A 413 -19.86 -12.23 -9.51
CA ASN A 413 -19.84 -13.18 -10.61
C ASN A 413 -18.39 -13.38 -11.08
N LEU A 414 -17.92 -14.61 -11.02
CA LEU A 414 -16.58 -14.99 -11.45
C LEU A 414 -16.58 -15.84 -12.73
N THR A 415 -17.73 -15.98 -13.39
CA THR A 415 -17.88 -16.68 -14.67
C THR A 415 -17.80 -15.72 -15.86
N ASP A 416 -17.68 -16.28 -17.06
CA ASP A 416 -17.66 -15.53 -18.33
C ASP A 416 -19.06 -15.18 -18.86
N ASP A 417 -20.13 -15.61 -18.17
CA ASP A 417 -21.53 -15.36 -18.53
C ASP A 417 -22.27 -14.61 -17.42
N PRO A 418 -23.32 -13.83 -17.72
CA PRO A 418 -24.21 -13.30 -16.70
C PRO A 418 -24.90 -14.44 -15.93
N ILE A 419 -25.00 -14.30 -14.61
CA ILE A 419 -25.57 -15.34 -13.75
C ILE A 419 -26.77 -14.82 -12.95
N ARG A 420 -27.67 -15.75 -12.62
CA ARG A 420 -28.75 -15.55 -11.66
C ARG A 420 -28.64 -16.60 -10.58
N VAL A 421 -28.38 -16.17 -9.35
CA VAL A 421 -28.13 -17.08 -8.22
C VAL A 421 -29.10 -16.84 -7.06
N PRO A 422 -29.61 -17.91 -6.42
CA PRO A 422 -30.40 -17.77 -5.21
C PRO A 422 -29.53 -17.29 -4.05
N VAL A 423 -30.11 -16.50 -3.14
CA VAL A 423 -29.47 -16.12 -1.88
C VAL A 423 -30.12 -16.91 -0.75
N GLU A 424 -29.34 -17.74 -0.07
CA GLU A 424 -29.76 -18.53 1.08
C GLU A 424 -29.09 -18.01 2.34
N VAL A 425 -29.82 -18.05 3.45
CA VAL A 425 -29.33 -17.59 4.75
C VAL A 425 -29.64 -18.60 5.84
N GLU A 426 -28.66 -18.84 6.69
CA GLU A 426 -28.75 -19.70 7.86
C GLU A 426 -28.36 -18.85 9.09
N PRO A 427 -29.33 -18.34 9.86
CA PRO A 427 -29.06 -17.58 11.08
C PRO A 427 -28.62 -18.51 12.23
N PRO A 428 -27.82 -18.01 13.19
CA PRO A 428 -27.52 -18.74 14.42
C PRO A 428 -28.74 -18.80 15.34
N ALA A 429 -28.71 -19.70 16.33
CA ALA A 429 -29.76 -19.83 17.33
C ALA A 429 -30.04 -18.49 18.03
N GLY A 430 -31.32 -18.17 18.24
CA GLY A 430 -31.75 -16.89 18.83
C GLY A 430 -31.89 -15.74 17.85
N TYR A 431 -31.62 -15.94 16.56
CA TYR A 431 -31.82 -14.97 15.49
C TYR A 431 -32.74 -15.51 14.40
N ALA A 432 -33.41 -14.59 13.70
CA ALA A 432 -34.09 -14.84 12.45
C ALA A 432 -33.43 -14.00 11.36
N ALA A 433 -33.25 -14.59 10.17
CA ALA A 433 -32.71 -13.87 9.03
C ALA A 433 -33.45 -14.26 7.74
N SER A 434 -33.61 -13.30 6.85
CA SER A 434 -34.21 -13.49 5.54
C SER A 434 -33.51 -12.61 4.50
N PRO A 435 -33.22 -13.13 3.29
CA PRO A 435 -32.72 -12.29 2.21
C PRO A 435 -33.81 -11.30 1.77
N GLU A 436 -33.43 -10.06 1.47
CA GLU A 436 -34.37 -9.06 0.92
C GLU A 436 -34.85 -9.47 -0.48
N THR A 437 -33.99 -10.16 -1.23
CA THR A 437 -34.27 -10.72 -2.54
C THR A 437 -33.85 -12.17 -2.60
N SER A 438 -34.75 -13.07 -3.01
CA SER A 438 -34.45 -14.51 -3.08
C SER A 438 -33.44 -14.88 -4.18
N THR A 439 -33.25 -14.02 -5.18
CA THR A 439 -32.24 -14.19 -6.25
C THR A 439 -31.59 -12.87 -6.60
N VAL A 440 -30.29 -12.90 -6.94
CA VAL A 440 -29.55 -11.76 -7.49
C VAL A 440 -29.10 -12.04 -8.92
N ASN A 441 -29.23 -11.04 -9.79
CA ASN A 441 -28.73 -11.08 -11.16
C ASN A 441 -27.41 -10.30 -11.21
N ILE A 442 -26.39 -10.87 -11.85
CA ILE A 442 -25.02 -10.31 -11.81
C ILE A 442 -24.41 -10.44 -13.21
N GLY A 443 -23.97 -9.32 -13.79
CA GLY A 443 -23.23 -9.30 -15.06
C GLY A 443 -21.84 -9.92 -14.93
N VAL A 444 -21.16 -10.10 -16.06
CA VAL A 444 -19.80 -10.68 -16.12
C VAL A 444 -18.82 -9.78 -15.38
N GLY A 445 -18.10 -10.32 -14.39
CA GLY A 445 -17.14 -9.57 -13.57
C GLY A 445 -17.76 -8.53 -12.63
N GLU A 446 -19.09 -8.46 -12.53
CA GLU A 446 -19.78 -7.50 -11.67
C GLU A 446 -20.03 -8.04 -10.25
N THR A 447 -20.49 -7.15 -9.36
CA THR A 447 -20.99 -7.51 -8.04
C THR A 447 -22.41 -7.00 -7.83
N ALA A 448 -23.23 -7.78 -7.13
CA ALA A 448 -24.58 -7.41 -6.73
C ALA A 448 -24.76 -7.51 -5.21
N PRO A 449 -25.63 -6.68 -4.59
CA PRO A 449 -25.94 -6.79 -3.17
C PRO A 449 -26.86 -8.01 -2.91
N GLY A 450 -26.41 -8.93 -2.06
CA GLY A 450 -27.24 -9.94 -1.40
C GLY A 450 -27.60 -9.47 0.01
N ALA A 451 -28.47 -8.46 0.12
CA ALA A 451 -28.86 -7.91 1.41
C ALA A 451 -29.72 -8.90 2.21
N VAL A 452 -29.43 -9.00 3.50
CA VAL A 452 -30.09 -9.89 4.45
C VAL A 452 -30.61 -9.06 5.63
N ALA A 453 -31.90 -9.14 5.90
CA ALA A 453 -32.49 -8.61 7.11
C ALA A 453 -32.26 -9.61 8.25
N VAL A 454 -31.63 -9.17 9.34
CA VAL A 454 -31.33 -10.00 10.52
C VAL A 454 -32.02 -9.40 11.73
N SER A 455 -32.74 -10.22 12.50
CA SER A 455 -33.49 -9.79 13.68
C SER A 455 -33.26 -10.73 14.85
N ARG A 456 -33.39 -10.23 16.09
CA ARG A 456 -33.37 -11.06 17.29
C ARG A 456 -34.68 -11.86 17.37
N ALA A 457 -34.58 -13.19 17.48
CA ALA A 457 -35.71 -14.07 17.74
C ALA A 457 -35.86 -14.41 19.23
N ALA A 458 -34.76 -14.28 20.00
CA ALA A 458 -34.76 -14.32 21.46
C ALA A 458 -34.52 -12.91 22.04
N THR A 459 -34.91 -12.68 23.30
CA THR A 459 -34.72 -11.37 23.96
C THR A 459 -33.23 -11.02 24.15
N ASP A 460 -32.42 -12.01 24.53
CA ASP A 460 -30.98 -11.86 24.76
C ASP A 460 -30.22 -13.01 24.10
N PRO A 461 -30.10 -13.00 22.76
CA PRO A 461 -29.40 -14.06 22.04
C PRO A 461 -27.89 -13.90 22.23
N ALA A 462 -27.18 -15.01 22.41
CA ALA A 462 -25.71 -14.99 22.42
C ALA A 462 -25.16 -14.52 21.07
N ALA A 463 -23.91 -14.04 21.03
CA ALA A 463 -23.22 -13.83 19.77
C ALA A 463 -23.12 -15.15 18.99
N GLY A 464 -23.19 -15.06 17.65
CA GLY A 464 -23.23 -16.21 16.78
C GLY A 464 -22.63 -15.93 15.41
N VAL A 465 -22.90 -16.84 14.47
CA VAL A 465 -22.41 -16.73 13.10
C VAL A 465 -23.58 -16.91 12.14
N ILE A 466 -23.81 -15.93 11.27
CA ILE A 466 -24.72 -16.06 10.14
C ILE A 466 -23.96 -16.61 8.95
N ARG A 467 -24.54 -17.58 8.26
CA ARG A 467 -24.01 -18.09 7.00
C ARG A 467 -24.89 -17.62 5.86
N VAL A 468 -24.27 -17.04 4.84
CA VAL A 468 -24.93 -16.64 3.60
C VAL A 468 -24.32 -17.40 2.45
N ARG A 469 -25.17 -17.98 1.60
CA ARG A 469 -24.77 -18.68 0.38
C ARG A 469 -25.41 -18.03 -0.83
N ALA A 470 -24.64 -17.92 -1.90
CA ALA A 470 -25.15 -17.55 -3.21
C ALA A 470 -24.40 -18.35 -4.27
N GLY A 471 -25.11 -19.16 -5.05
CA GLY A 471 -24.49 -20.10 -5.99
C GLY A 471 -23.53 -21.07 -5.29
N SER A 472 -22.30 -21.18 -5.78
CA SER A 472 -21.22 -21.94 -5.15
C SER A 472 -20.49 -21.17 -4.04
N GLY A 473 -20.78 -19.87 -3.87
CA GLY A 473 -20.18 -19.02 -2.86
C GLY A 473 -20.85 -19.20 -1.50
N SER A 474 -20.06 -19.25 -0.44
CA SER A 474 -20.54 -19.27 0.94
C SER A 474 -19.63 -18.40 1.81
N VAL A 475 -20.22 -17.55 2.64
CA VAL A 475 -19.49 -16.74 3.61
C VAL A 475 -20.17 -16.80 4.97
N THR A 476 -19.39 -16.54 6.01
CA THR A 476 -19.90 -16.37 7.36
C THR A 476 -19.57 -14.98 7.87
N ALA A 477 -20.47 -14.40 8.65
CA ALA A 477 -20.24 -13.15 9.36
C ALA A 477 -20.61 -13.33 10.84
N PRO A 478 -19.86 -12.73 11.78
CA PRO A 478 -20.29 -12.68 13.17
C PRO A 478 -21.60 -11.90 13.27
N VAL A 479 -22.52 -12.37 14.10
CA VAL A 479 -23.73 -11.65 14.48
C VAL A 479 -23.65 -11.37 15.97
N THR A 480 -23.77 -10.10 16.34
CA THR A 480 -23.59 -9.67 17.72
C THR A 480 -24.86 -8.97 18.21
N PRO A 481 -25.42 -9.33 19.37
CA PRO A 481 -26.48 -8.54 19.96
C PRO A 481 -25.89 -7.18 20.36
N SER A 482 -26.54 -6.09 19.97
CA SER A 482 -26.12 -4.75 20.41
C SER A 482 -27.31 -3.89 20.81
N ASP A 483 -27.15 -3.13 21.89
CA ASP A 483 -28.10 -2.09 22.31
C ASP A 483 -27.60 -0.69 21.94
N ASN A 484 -26.38 -0.58 21.40
CA ASN A 484 -25.85 0.67 20.85
C ASN A 484 -26.50 0.91 19.47
N LEU A 485 -27.45 1.84 19.43
CA LEU A 485 -28.21 2.23 18.25
C LEU A 485 -27.31 2.73 17.11
N LEU A 486 -26.14 3.28 17.41
CA LEU A 486 -25.24 3.83 16.40
C LEU A 486 -24.54 2.74 15.58
N ARG A 487 -24.48 1.50 16.06
CA ARG A 487 -23.89 0.37 15.33
C ARG A 487 -24.54 0.08 13.98
N THR A 488 -25.77 0.56 13.76
CA THR A 488 -26.51 0.43 12.49
C THR A 488 -26.60 1.73 11.70
N ALA A 489 -26.01 2.82 12.19
CA ALA A 489 -26.00 4.10 11.51
C ALA A 489 -24.88 4.18 10.45
N VAL A 490 -25.11 4.94 9.39
CA VAL A 490 -24.06 5.38 8.47
C VAL A 490 -23.41 6.64 9.04
N VAL A 491 -22.09 6.62 9.21
CA VAL A 491 -21.34 7.74 9.78
C VAL A 491 -20.58 8.50 8.70
N SER A 492 -20.67 9.83 8.74
CA SER A 492 -19.93 10.78 7.91
C SER A 492 -19.31 11.88 8.76
N ALA A 493 -18.23 12.51 8.30
CA ALA A 493 -17.58 13.62 9.00
C ALA A 493 -17.43 14.89 8.14
N SER A 494 -17.09 16.02 8.76
CA SER A 494 -16.72 17.27 8.07
C SER A 494 -15.42 17.16 7.27
N SER A 495 -14.44 16.51 7.86
CA SER A 495 -13.07 16.28 7.38
C SER A 495 -12.59 14.93 7.91
N THR A 496 -11.57 14.32 7.29
CA THR A 496 -11.07 12.99 7.70
C THR A 496 -9.61 12.81 7.34
N HIS A 497 -8.76 12.61 8.36
CA HIS A 497 -7.37 12.23 8.15
C HIS A 497 -7.30 10.84 7.51
N ASP A 498 -6.44 10.69 6.50
CA ASP A 498 -6.21 9.41 5.82
C ASP A 498 -5.78 8.34 6.84
N GLY A 499 -6.49 7.21 6.87
CA GLY A 499 -6.31 6.13 7.85
C GLY A 499 -7.28 6.12 9.05
N TRP A 500 -7.96 7.23 9.38
CA TRP A 500 -8.88 7.33 10.55
C TRP A 500 -10.32 7.61 10.12
N HIS A 501 -10.96 6.60 9.53
CA HIS A 501 -12.25 6.74 8.84
C HIS A 501 -13.44 6.92 9.82
N PRO A 502 -14.45 7.76 9.50
CA PRO A 502 -15.64 7.98 10.35
C PRO A 502 -16.40 6.70 10.73
N SER A 503 -16.42 5.70 9.85
CA SER A 503 -17.08 4.41 10.12
C SER A 503 -16.42 3.58 11.23
N ARG A 504 -15.29 4.04 11.79
CA ARG A 504 -14.61 3.39 12.91
C ARG A 504 -15.21 3.76 14.26
N VAL A 505 -15.97 4.85 14.34
CA VAL A 505 -16.54 5.30 15.61
C VAL A 505 -17.81 4.55 16.02
N ASN A 506 -18.28 3.62 15.21
CA ASN A 506 -19.48 2.83 15.51
C ASN A 506 -19.30 1.35 15.15
N ASP A 507 -18.06 0.86 15.20
CA ASP A 507 -17.75 -0.55 14.96
C ASP A 507 -17.69 -1.39 16.24
N GLY A 508 -17.80 -0.74 17.41
CA GLY A 508 -17.76 -1.34 18.74
C GLY A 508 -16.36 -1.67 19.26
N GLN A 509 -15.30 -1.30 18.54
CA GLN A 509 -13.93 -1.56 18.96
C GLN A 509 -13.38 -0.40 19.79
N ILE A 510 -13.58 -0.48 21.10
CA ILE A 510 -13.14 0.57 22.03
C ILE A 510 -11.67 0.44 22.48
N GLN A 511 -10.96 -0.60 22.04
CA GLN A 511 -9.60 -0.91 22.52
C GLN A 511 -8.58 0.19 22.17
N ALA A 512 -8.81 0.91 21.06
CA ALA A 512 -7.98 2.03 20.64
C ALA A 512 -8.03 3.22 21.61
N GLN A 513 -9.03 3.27 22.51
CA GLN A 513 -9.10 4.26 23.58
C GLN A 513 -7.85 4.22 24.45
N HIS A 514 -7.34 3.04 24.80
CA HIS A 514 -6.16 2.91 25.66
C HIS A 514 -4.92 2.37 24.92
N GLY A 515 -5.09 1.85 23.70
CA GLY A 515 -4.01 1.31 22.89
C GLY A 515 -3.56 2.25 21.79
N TYR A 516 -2.47 3.00 22.00
CA TYR A 516 -1.95 3.93 20.99
C TYR A 516 -1.60 3.25 19.66
N ALA A 517 -1.09 2.02 19.67
CA ALA A 517 -0.81 1.27 18.44
C ALA A 517 -2.09 0.97 17.64
N LEU A 518 -3.20 0.68 18.32
CA LEU A 518 -4.50 0.45 17.69
C LEU A 518 -5.10 1.76 17.17
N TRP A 519 -4.97 2.85 17.94
CA TRP A 519 -5.30 4.18 17.45
C TRP A 519 -4.49 4.55 16.20
N ASN A 520 -3.17 4.37 16.23
CA ASN A 520 -2.28 4.67 15.12
C ASN A 520 -2.52 3.78 13.89
N GLY A 521 -3.17 2.62 14.09
CA GLY A 521 -3.66 1.74 13.03
C GLY A 521 -5.06 2.10 12.50
N GLY A 522 -5.62 3.26 12.87
CA GLY A 522 -6.93 3.72 12.40
C GLY A 522 -8.12 3.28 13.26
N GLY A 523 -7.90 3.02 14.56
CA GLY A 523 -8.95 2.58 15.51
C GLY A 523 -9.93 3.67 15.96
N GLY A 524 -10.32 4.58 15.06
CA GLY A 524 -11.25 5.68 15.35
C GLY A 524 -11.27 6.70 14.22
N TRP A 525 -11.84 7.86 14.49
CA TRP A 525 -11.90 9.01 13.58
C TRP A 525 -11.06 10.19 14.08
N ASN A 526 -10.39 10.83 13.11
CA ASN A 526 -9.56 12.01 13.26
C ASN A 526 -9.88 12.98 12.11
N ASP A 527 -10.08 14.27 12.40
CA ASP A 527 -10.22 15.31 11.36
C ASP A 527 -8.90 15.52 10.60
N ASP A 528 -8.96 16.12 9.41
CA ASP A 528 -7.77 16.39 8.58
C ASP A 528 -7.20 17.81 8.73
N ASP A 529 -7.89 18.70 9.44
CA ASP A 529 -7.63 20.13 9.47
C ASP A 529 -7.27 20.66 10.86
N LYS A 530 -6.03 20.36 11.27
CA LYS A 530 -5.47 20.74 12.57
C LYS A 530 -5.81 22.18 13.00
N SER A 531 -6.33 22.31 14.21
CA SER A 531 -6.68 23.57 14.88
C SER A 531 -7.84 24.34 14.23
N ILE A 532 -8.52 23.74 13.26
CA ILE A 532 -9.73 24.29 12.66
C ILE A 532 -10.91 23.61 13.35
N PHE A 533 -11.83 24.40 13.88
CA PHE A 533 -13.04 23.93 14.54
C PHE A 533 -14.20 24.85 14.10
N PRO A 534 -15.46 24.38 14.07
CA PRO A 534 -15.92 23.09 14.57
C PRO A 534 -15.82 21.93 13.56
N ASP A 535 -15.61 20.73 14.09
CA ASP A 535 -15.70 19.48 13.33
C ASP A 535 -17.02 18.78 13.61
N THR A 536 -17.50 17.99 12.66
CA THR A 536 -18.75 17.24 12.82
C THR A 536 -18.59 15.77 12.50
N LEU A 537 -19.18 14.92 13.34
CA LEU A 537 -19.47 13.51 13.05
C LEU A 537 -20.99 13.34 13.05
N THR A 538 -21.55 12.88 11.92
CA THR A 538 -22.99 12.65 11.75
C THR A 538 -23.25 11.16 11.58
N ALA A 539 -24.08 10.58 12.44
CA ALA A 539 -24.58 9.20 12.35
C ALA A 539 -26.06 9.24 11.91
N ALA A 540 -26.36 8.72 10.72
CA ALA A 540 -27.70 8.72 10.15
C ALA A 540 -28.27 7.29 10.03
N TRP A 541 -29.56 7.13 10.31
CA TRP A 541 -30.26 5.86 10.20
C TRP A 541 -31.19 5.84 8.99
N ASP A 542 -31.41 4.65 8.42
CA ASP A 542 -32.40 4.43 7.36
C ASP A 542 -33.85 4.66 7.83
N SER A 543 -34.09 4.58 9.14
CA SER A 543 -35.37 4.86 9.77
C SER A 543 -35.15 5.53 11.13
N PRO A 544 -35.99 6.51 11.54
CA PRO A 544 -35.82 7.18 12.81
C PRO A 544 -35.81 6.22 14.00
N VAL A 545 -34.84 6.40 14.89
CA VAL A 545 -34.71 5.60 16.12
C VAL A 545 -35.01 6.44 17.35
N ARG A 546 -35.40 5.74 18.42
CA ARG A 546 -35.68 6.35 19.71
C ARG A 546 -34.38 6.35 20.54
N VAL A 547 -33.86 7.53 20.86
CA VAL A 547 -32.56 7.71 21.54
C VAL A 547 -32.68 8.72 22.69
N GLY A 548 -32.06 8.44 23.84
CA GLY A 548 -32.06 9.27 25.04
C GLY A 548 -30.69 9.47 25.67
N SER A 549 -29.65 8.82 25.17
CA SER A 549 -28.27 9.14 25.58
C SER A 549 -27.26 8.90 24.48
N VAL A 550 -26.14 9.61 24.57
CA VAL A 550 -24.96 9.46 23.72
C VAL A 550 -23.73 9.31 24.60
N ARG A 551 -22.88 8.32 24.32
CA ARG A 551 -21.56 8.19 24.90
C ARG A 551 -20.51 8.56 23.87
N VAL A 552 -19.60 9.46 24.24
CA VAL A 552 -18.43 9.82 23.42
C VAL A 552 -17.19 9.25 24.08
N ARG A 553 -16.42 8.46 23.34
CA ARG A 553 -15.08 7.99 23.73
C ARG A 553 -14.03 8.69 22.88
N THR A 554 -13.02 9.24 23.55
CA THR A 554 -11.87 9.87 22.91
C THR A 554 -10.59 9.07 23.22
N ILE A 555 -9.49 9.42 22.57
CA ILE A 555 -8.18 8.79 22.81
C ILE A 555 -7.72 9.05 24.25
N ASP A 556 -7.22 8.01 24.92
CA ASP A 556 -6.70 8.03 26.28
C ASP A 556 -5.58 6.99 26.43
N ALA A 557 -4.61 7.06 25.53
CA ALA A 557 -3.45 6.18 25.52
C ALA A 557 -2.25 6.89 26.16
N PRO A 558 -1.23 6.17 26.68
CA PRO A 558 -0.08 6.80 27.35
C PRO A 558 0.63 7.89 26.51
N GLN A 559 0.67 7.72 25.18
CA GLN A 559 1.26 8.68 24.24
C GLN A 559 0.33 9.85 23.90
N GLN A 560 -0.98 9.68 24.05
CA GLN A 560 -2.01 10.70 23.83
C GLN A 560 -3.10 10.62 24.92
N PRO A 561 -2.81 11.08 26.15
CA PRO A 561 -3.78 11.03 27.25
C PRO A 561 -5.00 11.92 26.99
N ALA A 562 -6.17 11.53 27.49
CA ALA A 562 -7.43 12.25 27.20
C ALA A 562 -7.42 13.70 27.71
N ASP A 563 -6.81 13.96 28.85
CA ASP A 563 -6.71 15.29 29.45
C ASP A 563 -5.82 16.25 28.63
N GLN A 564 -5.03 15.72 27.70
CA GLN A 564 -4.17 16.48 26.79
C GLN A 564 -4.65 16.46 25.34
N TYR A 565 -5.14 15.33 24.83
CA TYR A 565 -5.46 15.15 23.41
C TYR A 565 -6.93 14.86 23.12
N GLY A 566 -7.72 14.61 24.16
CA GLY A 566 -9.11 14.22 24.04
C GLY A 566 -10.04 15.35 23.59
N VAL A 567 -11.25 14.97 23.19
CA VAL A 567 -12.34 15.90 22.85
C VAL A 567 -12.77 16.68 24.10
N ARG A 568 -12.68 18.01 24.03
CA ARG A 568 -12.85 18.92 25.18
C ARG A 568 -14.22 19.58 25.23
N ASP A 569 -14.59 20.25 24.13
CA ASP A 569 -15.82 21.04 24.04
C ASP A 569 -16.63 20.52 22.85
N PHE A 570 -17.87 20.10 23.08
CA PHE A 570 -18.73 19.60 22.00
C PHE A 570 -20.22 19.76 22.28
N ALA A 571 -21.02 19.68 21.23
CA ALA A 571 -22.48 19.60 21.30
C ALA A 571 -22.99 18.32 20.63
N VAL A 572 -24.10 17.80 21.13
CA VAL A 572 -24.85 16.70 20.50
C VAL A 572 -26.14 17.26 19.95
N LEU A 573 -26.38 17.06 18.66
CA LEU A 573 -27.59 17.48 17.97
C LEU A 573 -28.34 16.23 17.48
N ALA A 574 -29.66 16.24 17.57
CA ALA A 574 -30.55 15.22 17.03
C ALA A 574 -31.40 15.79 15.90
N LEU A 575 -31.52 15.06 14.79
CA LEU A 575 -32.38 15.43 13.67
C LEU A 575 -33.81 14.94 13.93
N VAL A 576 -34.65 15.82 14.48
CA VAL A 576 -36.04 15.54 14.86
C VAL A 576 -36.97 16.27 13.91
N ASP A 577 -37.86 15.54 13.25
CA ASP A 577 -38.78 16.08 12.22
C ASP A 577 -38.05 16.87 11.11
N GLY A 578 -36.86 16.40 10.72
CA GLY A 578 -36.02 17.07 9.71
C GLY A 578 -35.30 18.32 10.21
N VAL A 579 -35.38 18.66 11.50
CA VAL A 579 -34.74 19.82 12.10
C VAL A 579 -33.69 19.40 13.13
N TRP A 580 -32.48 19.94 13.00
CA TRP A 580 -31.42 19.73 13.99
C TRP A 580 -31.76 20.46 15.29
N ARG A 581 -31.87 19.72 16.39
CA ARG A 581 -32.08 20.24 17.75
C ARG A 581 -30.90 19.86 18.62
N MET A 582 -30.31 20.82 19.32
CA MET A 582 -29.28 20.52 20.32
C MET A 582 -29.92 19.79 21.50
N VAL A 583 -29.42 18.60 21.81
CA VAL A 583 -29.90 17.76 22.92
C VAL A 583 -28.93 17.70 24.08
N GLY A 584 -27.66 18.09 23.87
CA GLY A 584 -26.70 18.23 24.94
C GLY A 584 -25.45 19.01 24.54
N ARG A 585 -24.71 19.48 25.55
CA ARG A 585 -23.46 20.21 25.38
C ARG A 585 -22.51 19.87 26.53
N VAL A 586 -21.24 19.73 26.19
CA VAL A 586 -20.14 19.47 27.12
C VAL A 586 -19.05 20.52 26.88
N SER A 587 -18.45 21.00 27.96
CA SER A 587 -17.34 21.95 27.91
C SER A 587 -16.28 21.63 28.96
N GLY A 588 -15.01 21.81 28.62
CA GLY A 588 -13.88 21.61 29.50
C GLY A 588 -13.62 20.14 29.84
N ASN A 589 -14.06 19.20 29.01
CA ASN A 589 -13.87 17.78 29.25
C ASN A 589 -12.38 17.41 29.22
N ILE A 590 -11.95 16.65 30.23
CA ILE A 590 -10.63 16.02 30.30
C ILE A 590 -10.73 14.50 30.48
N SER A 591 -11.94 13.95 30.48
CA SER A 591 -12.18 12.52 30.66
C SER A 591 -12.20 11.79 29.32
N ALA A 592 -11.71 10.56 29.32
CA ALA A 592 -11.68 9.67 28.16
C ALA A 592 -13.07 9.31 27.62
N THR A 593 -14.07 9.25 28.50
CA THR A 593 -15.44 8.88 28.19
C THR A 593 -16.41 9.86 28.82
N VAL A 594 -17.39 10.31 28.04
CA VAL A 594 -18.43 11.23 28.49
C VAL A 594 -19.79 10.71 28.06
N ASP A 595 -20.72 10.63 29.00
CA ASP A 595 -22.12 10.33 28.77
C ASP A 595 -22.95 11.62 28.75
N VAL A 596 -23.74 11.80 27.69
CA VAL A 596 -24.70 12.89 27.52
C VAL A 596 -26.10 12.29 27.50
N VAL A 597 -26.85 12.49 28.59
CA VAL A 597 -28.22 11.99 28.74
C VAL A 597 -29.21 13.13 28.49
N PHE A 598 -30.28 12.86 27.74
CA PHE A 598 -31.30 13.84 27.36
C PHE A 598 -32.69 13.19 27.27
N PRO A 599 -33.79 13.98 27.30
CA PRO A 599 -35.12 13.43 27.08
C PRO A 599 -35.19 12.68 25.76
N GLN A 600 -35.76 11.48 25.79
CA GLN A 600 -35.79 10.58 24.65
C GLN A 600 -36.48 11.23 23.44
N VAL A 601 -35.80 11.23 22.29
CA VAL A 601 -36.32 11.76 21.02
C VAL A 601 -36.37 10.66 19.96
N VAL A 602 -37.26 10.83 18.98
CA VAL A 602 -37.25 10.02 17.76
C VAL A 602 -36.46 10.81 16.71
N ALA A 603 -35.26 10.34 16.37
CA ALA A 603 -34.31 11.05 15.53
C ALA A 603 -33.92 10.24 14.29
N GLY A 604 -33.85 10.90 13.14
CA GLY A 604 -33.31 10.32 11.90
C GLY A 604 -31.78 10.33 11.83
N ALA A 605 -31.14 11.17 12.64
CA ALA A 605 -29.69 11.24 12.77
C ALA A 605 -29.27 11.87 14.10
N LEU A 606 -28.03 11.57 14.52
CA LEU A 606 -27.31 12.31 15.55
C LEU A 606 -26.07 12.98 14.94
N ARG A 607 -25.68 14.13 15.49
CA ARG A 607 -24.47 14.83 15.10
C ARG A 607 -23.70 15.28 16.35
N LEU A 608 -22.47 14.82 16.46
CA LEU A 608 -21.47 15.39 17.36
C LEU A 608 -20.85 16.60 16.66
N VAL A 609 -20.84 17.75 17.32
CA VAL A 609 -20.17 18.97 16.85
C VAL A 609 -19.05 19.27 17.83
N VAL A 610 -17.82 18.93 17.47
CA VAL A 610 -16.63 19.18 18.30
C VAL A 610 -16.15 20.60 18.05
N THR A 611 -16.06 21.39 19.10
CA THR A 611 -15.65 22.80 19.06
C THR A 611 -14.25 23.03 19.63
N ALA A 612 -13.70 22.02 20.31
CA ALA A 612 -12.31 22.01 20.75
C ALA A 612 -11.85 20.61 21.18
N SER A 613 -10.57 20.33 20.97
CA SER A 613 -9.79 19.30 21.68
C SER A 613 -8.93 19.93 22.79
N ASN A 614 -8.41 19.10 23.71
CA ASN A 614 -7.57 19.58 24.81
C ASN A 614 -6.23 20.16 24.35
N ASP A 615 -5.68 19.67 23.23
CA ASP A 615 -4.45 20.19 22.61
C ASP A 615 -4.72 21.31 21.62
N ARG A 616 -6.01 21.65 21.38
CA ARG A 616 -6.45 22.56 20.30
C ARG A 616 -5.95 22.14 18.91
N GLY A 617 -5.56 20.88 18.76
CA GLY A 617 -5.08 20.28 17.53
C GLY A 617 -6.24 19.63 16.78
N TYR A 618 -6.46 18.34 17.02
CA TYR A 618 -7.40 17.52 16.28
C TYR A 618 -8.54 16.99 17.16
N SER A 619 -9.72 16.83 16.60
CA SER A 619 -10.83 16.04 17.11
C SER A 619 -10.56 14.54 16.96
N ARG A 620 -10.47 13.83 18.09
CA ARG A 620 -10.12 12.39 18.12
C ARG A 620 -11.22 11.60 18.79
N VAL A 621 -12.05 10.90 18.02
CA VAL A 621 -13.17 10.09 18.54
C VAL A 621 -12.88 8.63 18.27
N VAL A 622 -12.83 7.82 19.33
CA VAL A 622 -12.61 6.38 19.24
C VAL A 622 -13.92 5.67 18.96
N GLU A 623 -14.97 5.99 19.72
CA GLU A 623 -16.30 5.39 19.57
C GLU A 623 -17.37 6.43 19.96
N LEU A 624 -18.48 6.41 19.24
CA LEU A 624 -19.70 7.14 19.49
C LEU A 624 -20.83 6.12 19.65
N GLU A 625 -21.43 6.08 20.83
CA GLU A 625 -22.48 5.14 21.17
C GLU A 625 -23.77 5.91 21.46
N GLY A 626 -24.93 5.30 21.19
CA GLY A 626 -26.23 5.89 21.54
C GLY A 626 -27.22 4.85 22.01
N TYR A 627 -28.03 5.22 23.00
CA TYR A 627 -28.94 4.30 23.70
C TYR A 627 -30.33 4.92 23.86
N ALA A 628 -31.34 4.06 23.87
CA ALA A 628 -32.75 4.44 24.00
C ALA A 628 -33.05 5.13 25.33
#